data_AF-A0A9D5UKR6-F1
#
_entry.id   AF-A0A9D5UKR6-F1
#
_cell.length_a   1.000
_cell.length_b   1.000
_cell.length_c   1.000
_cell.angle_alpha   90.00
_cell.angle_beta   90.00
_cell.angle_gamma   90.00
#
_symmetry.space_group_name_H-M   'P 1'
#
loop_
_entity.id
_entity.type
_entity.pdbx_description
1 polymer ?
#
loop_
_entity_poly.entity_id
_entity_poly.type
_entity_poly.pdbx_seq_one_letter_code
_entity_poly.pdbx_strand_id
1 'polypeptide(L)'
;MSLVCSHCSKSIQVTKVEQHRGKGFSAQIRCYHCDAWLGKSANVSKVKMVSFYVIVALVVMCYGWPEYRTFGIIAAILAGMMLLVSHFMDHLFTVEAPEQKDNSEELRKYR
;
A
#
# COMPACT_ATOMS: atom_id res chain seq x y z
N MET A 1 10.55 -7.81 6.57
CA MET A 1 9.63 -7.80 5.42
C MET A 1 10.43 -7.60 4.15
N SER A 2 10.46 -8.60 3.27
CA SER A 2 11.02 -8.47 1.92
C SER A 2 9.94 -7.95 0.99
N LEU A 3 10.16 -6.79 0.38
CA LEU A 3 9.29 -6.29 -0.69
C LEU A 3 9.75 -6.93 -2.01
N VAL A 4 8.86 -7.19 -2.96
CA VAL A 4 9.24 -7.71 -4.28
C VAL A 4 8.97 -6.64 -5.32
N CYS A 5 9.93 -6.41 -6.20
CA CYS A 5 9.76 -5.46 -7.30
C CYS A 5 8.83 -6.03 -8.37
N SER A 6 7.78 -5.31 -8.77
CA SER A 6 6.91 -5.72 -9.87
C SER A 6 7.57 -5.64 -11.25
N HIS A 7 8.63 -4.83 -11.41
CA HIS A 7 9.37 -4.73 -12.67
C HIS A 7 10.44 -5.81 -12.83
N CYS A 8 11.26 -6.05 -11.80
CA CYS A 8 12.40 -6.97 -11.90
C CYS A 8 12.25 -8.28 -11.11
N SER A 9 11.11 -8.49 -10.44
CA SER A 9 10.77 -9.64 -9.58
C SER A 9 11.79 -9.97 -8.48
N LYS A 10 12.82 -9.14 -8.27
CA LYS A 10 13.82 -9.28 -7.20
C LYS A 10 13.28 -8.73 -5.88
N SER A 11 13.75 -9.33 -4.79
CA SER A 11 13.45 -8.85 -3.44
C SER A 11 14.24 -7.58 -3.11
N ILE A 12 13.53 -6.58 -2.59
CA ILE A 12 14.03 -5.30 -2.14
C ILE A 12 14.04 -5.34 -0.61
N GLN A 13 15.20 -5.07 -0.02
CA GLN A 13 15.32 -4.82 1.41
C GLN A 13 15.05 -3.34 1.67
N VAL A 14 14.08 -3.05 2.55
CA VAL A 14 13.69 -1.68 2.91
C VAL A 14 14.85 -0.88 3.49
N THR A 15 15.82 -1.55 4.14
CA THR A 15 17.01 -0.93 4.73
C THR A 15 18.03 -0.41 3.72
N LYS A 16 17.98 -0.85 2.46
CA LYS A 16 18.90 -0.42 1.38
C LYS A 16 18.29 0.61 0.43
N VAL A 17 17.07 1.08 0.72
CA VAL A 17 16.40 2.08 -0.12
C VAL A 17 16.87 3.46 0.32
N GLU A 18 17.70 4.10 -0.50
CA GLU A 18 18.20 5.46 -0.22
C GLU A 18 17.20 6.55 -0.63
N GLN A 19 16.31 6.25 -1.57
CA GLN A 19 15.35 7.22 -2.12
C GLN A 19 13.91 6.80 -1.87
N HIS A 20 13.25 7.56 -0.99
CA HIS A 20 11.83 7.45 -0.68
C HIS A 20 11.13 8.75 -1.09
N ARG A 21 9.96 8.63 -1.74
CA ARG A 21 9.12 9.77 -2.13
C ARG A 21 7.73 9.62 -1.53
N GLY A 22 7.17 10.72 -1.02
CA GLY A 22 5.85 10.71 -0.34
C GLY A 22 5.94 10.30 1.13
N LYS A 23 4.88 10.59 1.90
CA LYS A 23 4.77 10.27 3.34
C LYS A 23 3.61 9.31 3.58
N GLY A 24 3.81 8.32 4.46
CA GLY A 24 2.76 7.40 4.90
C GLY A 24 2.31 6.40 3.83
N PHE A 25 1.00 6.32 3.57
CA PHE A 25 0.38 5.29 2.73
C PHE A 25 0.60 5.44 1.22
N SER A 26 1.11 6.59 0.76
CA SER A 26 1.49 6.84 -0.63
C SER A 26 3.01 6.87 -0.82
N ALA A 27 3.76 6.22 0.08
CA ALA A 27 5.20 6.11 -0.05
C ALA A 27 5.55 5.35 -1.35
N GLN A 28 6.37 5.99 -2.16
CA GLN A 28 6.97 5.45 -3.36
C GLN A 28 8.43 5.14 -3.04
N ILE A 29 8.88 3.98 -3.49
CA ILE A 29 10.21 3.43 -3.23
C ILE A 29 10.90 3.21 -4.57
N ARG A 30 12.12 3.72 -4.72
CA ARG A 30 12.95 3.39 -5.88
C ARG A 30 13.60 2.01 -5.70
N CYS A 31 13.49 1.14 -6.69
CA CYS A 31 14.19 -0.14 -6.67
C CYS A 31 15.69 0.05 -6.97
N TYR A 32 16.59 -0.45 -6.12
CA TYR A 32 18.04 -0.36 -6.34
C TYR A 32 18.58 -1.33 -7.42
N HIS A 33 17.74 -2.23 -7.97
CA HIS A 33 18.15 -3.17 -9.03
C HIS A 33 17.79 -2.70 -10.44
N CYS A 34 16.69 -1.96 -10.59
CA CYS A 34 16.15 -1.60 -11.91
C CYS A 34 15.78 -0.12 -12.02
N ASP A 35 16.06 0.67 -10.99
CA ASP A 35 15.72 2.11 -10.88
C ASP A 35 14.23 2.46 -11.09
N ALA A 36 13.36 1.46 -11.22
CA ALA A 36 11.92 1.64 -11.32
C ALA A 36 11.35 2.20 -10.02
N TRP A 37 10.37 3.08 -10.15
CA TRP A 37 9.62 3.62 -9.02
C TRP A 37 8.45 2.69 -8.72
N LEU A 38 8.33 2.28 -7.45
CA LEU A 38 7.25 1.43 -6.99
C LEU A 38 6.38 2.20 -6.01
N GLY A 39 5.09 2.26 -6.31
CA GLY A 39 4.08 2.85 -5.45
C GLY A 39 3.22 1.79 -4.80
N LYS A 40 2.66 2.15 -3.64
CA LYS A 40 1.58 1.42 -3.00
C LYS A 40 0.29 2.25 -3.08
N SER A 41 -0.83 1.58 -3.31
CA SER A 41 -2.12 2.25 -3.41
C SER A 41 -2.62 2.65 -2.01
N ALA A 42 -2.59 3.94 -1.73
CA ALA A 42 -3.01 4.47 -0.43
C ALA A 42 -4.47 4.10 -0.10
N ASN A 43 -5.33 3.99 -1.11
CA ASN A 43 -6.73 3.62 -0.94
C ASN A 43 -6.90 2.18 -0.44
N VAL A 44 -6.18 1.21 -1.02
CA VAL A 44 -6.26 -0.20 -0.59
C VAL A 44 -5.74 -0.36 0.83
N SER A 45 -4.65 0.35 1.18
CA SER A 45 -4.12 0.31 2.54
C SER A 45 -5.07 0.95 3.56
N LYS A 46 -5.82 2.00 3.19
CA LYS A 46 -6.87 2.59 4.05
C LYS A 46 -8.04 1.62 4.22
N VAL A 47 -8.52 1.02 3.14
CA VAL A 47 -9.63 0.04 3.19
C VAL A 47 -9.26 -1.13 4.08
N LYS A 48 -8.05 -1.67 3.95
CA LYS A 48 -7.54 -2.73 4.85
C LYS A 48 -7.65 -2.36 6.33
N MET A 49 -7.24 -1.14 6.70
CA MET A 49 -7.33 -0.67 8.08
C MET A 49 -8.78 -0.53 8.52
N VAL A 50 -9.63 0.09 7.72
CA VAL A 50 -11.05 0.28 8.03
C VAL A 50 -11.75 -1.07 8.20
N SER A 51 -11.54 -2.02 7.28
CA SER A 51 -12.13 -3.36 7.38
C SER A 51 -11.70 -4.08 8.66
N PHE A 52 -10.45 -3.92 9.09
CA PHE A 52 -9.99 -4.50 10.36
C PHE A 52 -10.75 -3.93 11.56
N TYR A 53 -10.86 -2.60 11.66
CA TYR A 53 -11.59 -1.97 12.77
C TYR A 53 -13.08 -2.29 12.76
N VAL A 54 -13.69 -2.38 11.58
CA VAL A 54 -15.09 -2.78 11.43
C VAL A 54 -15.33 -4.20 11.95
N ILE A 55 -14.45 -5.16 11.64
CA ILE A 55 -14.55 -6.53 12.16
C ILE A 55 -14.48 -6.52 13.68
N VAL A 56 -13.51 -5.81 14.26
CA VAL A 56 -13.35 -5.73 15.73
C VAL A 56 -14.60 -5.12 16.37
N ALA A 57 -15.13 -4.03 15.81
CA ALA A 57 -16.35 -3.39 16.31
C ALA A 57 -17.56 -4.32 16.22
N LEU A 58 -17.73 -5.06 15.12
CA LEU A 58 -18.83 -6.01 14.94
C LEU A 58 -18.75 -7.16 15.94
N VAL A 59 -17.56 -7.68 16.22
CA VAL A 59 -17.36 -8.73 17.25
C VAL A 59 -17.77 -8.23 18.63
N VAL A 60 -17.37 -7.00 18.99
CA VAL A 60 -17.76 -6.39 20.27
C VAL A 60 -19.27 -6.16 20.35
N MET A 61 -19.90 -5.67 19.27
CA MET A 61 -21.35 -5.48 19.23
C MET A 61 -22.12 -6.81 19.32
N CYS A 62 -21.68 -7.85 18.62
CA CYS A 62 -22.29 -9.18 18.70
C CYS A 62 -22.15 -9.81 20.09
N TYR A 63 -21.12 -9.43 20.86
CA TYR A 63 -20.95 -9.87 22.23
C TYR A 63 -21.90 -9.14 23.19
N GLY A 64 -22.09 -7.81 23.02
CA GLY A 64 -22.93 -6.99 23.88
C GLY A 64 -24.43 -7.09 23.60
N TRP A 65 -24.83 -7.34 22.34
CA TRP A 65 -26.23 -7.38 21.93
C TRP A 65 -26.56 -8.67 21.16
N PRO A 66 -27.11 -9.68 21.85
CA PRO A 66 -27.39 -10.98 21.24
C PRO A 66 -28.48 -10.91 20.15
N GLU A 67 -29.36 -9.91 20.20
CA GLU A 67 -30.43 -9.67 19.21
C GLU A 67 -29.88 -9.40 17.80
N TYR A 68 -28.69 -8.80 17.69
CA TYR A 68 -28.07 -8.46 16.41
C TYR A 68 -27.00 -9.47 15.97
N ARG A 69 -26.86 -10.61 16.67
CA ARG A 69 -25.77 -11.55 16.47
C ARG A 69 -25.72 -12.12 15.05
N THR A 70 -26.87 -12.51 14.49
CA THR A 70 -26.95 -13.06 13.14
C THR A 70 -26.53 -12.03 12.09
N PHE A 71 -27.04 -10.80 12.18
CA PHE A 71 -26.67 -9.71 11.27
C PHE A 71 -25.20 -9.34 11.39
N GLY A 72 -24.68 -9.25 12.62
CA GLY A 72 -23.29 -8.89 12.85
C GLY A 72 -22.30 -9.97 12.40
N ILE A 73 -22.66 -11.27 12.48
CA ILE A 73 -21.85 -12.36 11.90
C ILE A 73 -21.78 -12.22 10.38
N ILE A 74 -22.92 -11.99 9.69
CA ILE A 74 -22.94 -11.81 8.23
C ILE A 74 -22.08 -10.61 7.83
N ALA A 75 -22.25 -9.48 8.53
CA ALA A 75 -21.45 -8.28 8.29
C ALA A 75 -19.95 -8.52 8.54
N ALA A 76 -19.59 -9.29 9.58
CA ALA A 76 -18.21 -9.62 9.90
C ALA A 76 -17.57 -10.50 8.81
N ILE A 77 -18.32 -11.45 8.25
CA ILE A 77 -17.86 -12.28 7.12
C ILE A 77 -17.58 -11.40 5.89
N LEU A 78 -18.51 -10.50 5.54
CA LEU A 78 -18.33 -9.57 4.41
C LEU A 78 -17.10 -8.66 4.62
N ALA A 79 -16.94 -8.11 5.83
CA ALA A 79 -15.79 -7.29 6.17
C ALA A 79 -14.47 -8.09 6.16
N GLY A 80 -14.51 -9.35 6.60
CA GLY A 80 -13.39 -10.29 6.53
C GLY A 80 -12.94 -10.58 5.10
N MET A 81 -13.90 -10.82 4.19
CA MET A 81 -13.60 -10.98 2.76
C MET A 81 -12.97 -9.72 2.16
N MET A 82 -13.49 -8.53 2.45
CA MET A 82 -12.88 -7.27 2.00
C MET A 82 -11.45 -7.10 2.53
N LEU A 83 -11.20 -7.47 3.78
CA LEU A 83 -9.87 -7.41 4.39
C LEU A 83 -8.89 -8.36 3.67
N LEU A 84 -9.32 -9.58 3.36
CA LEU A 84 -8.51 -10.56 2.62
C LEU A 84 -8.19 -10.05 1.21
N VAL A 85 -9.19 -9.60 0.45
CA VAL A 85 -8.99 -9.06 -0.89
C VAL A 85 -8.04 -7.86 -0.86
N SER A 86 -8.28 -6.93 0.08
CA SER A 86 -7.40 -5.75 0.25
C SER A 86 -5.99 -6.14 0.64
N HIS A 87 -5.80 -7.23 1.40
CA HIS A 87 -4.48 -7.72 1.75
C HIS A 87 -3.73 -8.30 0.55
N PHE A 88 -4.40 -9.06 -0.33
CA PHE A 88 -3.79 -9.60 -1.55
C PHE A 88 -3.54 -8.53 -2.61
N MET A 89 -4.39 -7.50 -2.69
CA MET A 89 -4.20 -6.34 -3.56
C MET A 89 -3.10 -5.39 -3.08
N ASP A 90 -2.54 -5.62 -1.89
CA ASP A 90 -1.46 -4.82 -1.30
C ASP A 90 -0.09 -5.13 -1.92
N HIS A 91 -0.04 -5.28 -3.25
CA HIS A 91 1.20 -5.45 -4.00
C HIS A 91 1.75 -4.10 -4.47
N LEU A 92 3.05 -4.05 -4.72
CA LEU A 92 3.73 -2.86 -5.23
C LEU A 92 3.53 -2.76 -6.74
N PHE A 93 2.97 -1.67 -7.21
CA PHE A 93 2.76 -1.39 -8.63
C PHE A 93 3.92 -0.53 -9.13
N THR A 94 4.37 -0.75 -10.37
CA THR A 94 5.28 0.18 -11.06
C THR A 94 4.56 1.49 -11.31
N VAL A 95 5.15 2.59 -10.87
CA VAL A 95 4.67 3.95 -11.11
C VAL A 95 5.68 4.65 -12.01
N GLU A 96 5.21 5.58 -12.84
CA GLU A 96 6.08 6.41 -13.67
C GLU A 96 7.14 7.11 -12.83
N ALA A 97 8.35 7.18 -13.40
CA ALA A 97 9.45 7.90 -12.79
C ALA A 97 9.08 9.38 -12.64
N PRO A 98 9.59 10.06 -11.59
CA PRO A 98 9.49 11.51 -11.46
C PRO A 98 9.85 12.20 -12.78
N GLU A 99 9.09 13.23 -13.16
CA GLU A 99 9.61 14.22 -14.11
C GLU A 99 10.93 14.77 -13.54
N GLN A 100 12.04 14.37 -14.16
CA GLN A 100 13.35 14.90 -13.86
C GLN A 100 13.34 16.33 -14.40
N LYS A 101 13.48 17.31 -13.50
CA LYS A 101 13.60 18.73 -13.88
C LYS A 101 14.70 18.84 -14.92
N ASP A 102 14.35 19.25 -16.14
CA ASP A 102 15.31 19.39 -17.22
C ASP A 102 16.26 20.55 -16.90
N ASN A 103 17.44 20.23 -16.38
CA ASN A 103 18.52 21.19 -16.15
C ASN A 103 19.31 21.49 -17.44
N SER A 104 18.71 21.31 -18.62
CA SER A 104 19.32 21.69 -19.90
C SER A 104 19.72 23.17 -19.96
N GLU A 105 19.00 24.05 -19.27
CA GLU A 105 19.35 25.47 -19.14
C GLU A 105 20.62 25.71 -18.29
N GLU A 106 20.86 24.90 -17.25
CA GLU A 106 22.09 24.98 -16.43
C GLU A 106 23.30 24.39 -17.16
N LEU A 107 23.12 23.30 -17.92
CA LEU A 107 24.19 22.69 -18.72
C LEU A 107 24.63 23.57 -19.90
N ARG A 108 23.73 24.44 -20.40
CA ARG A 108 24.06 25.46 -21.41
C ARG A 108 24.97 26.57 -20.88
N LYS A 109 25.06 26.78 -19.57
CA LYS A 109 25.95 27.79 -18.97
C LYS A 109 27.43 27.38 -18.98
N TYR A 110 27.71 26.08 -19.15
CA TYR A 110 29.06 25.50 -19.13
C TYR A 110 29.51 24.93 -20.49
N ARG A 111 28.70 25.10 -21.56
CA ARG A 111 29.09 24.82 -22.94
C ARG A 111 29.42 26.12 -23.65
#